data_AF-A0A7X7G1D7-F1
#
_entry.id   AF-A0A7X7G1D7-F1
#
_cell.length_a   1.000
_cell.length_b   1.000
_cell.length_c   1.000
_cell.angle_alpha   90.00
_cell.angle_beta   90.00
_cell.angle_gamma   90.00
#
_symmetry.space_group_name_H-M   'P 1'
#
loop_
_entity.id
_entity.type
_entity.pdbx_description
1 polymer ?
#
loop_
_entity_poly.entity_id
_entity_poly.type
_entity_poly.pdbx_seq_one_letter_code
_entity_poly.pdbx_strand_id
1 'polypeptide(L)'
;MGVITQGWIVFLLAPLFALGGIGMPALQSLTTTQVSADKQGQLQGVLASLVSLAAIFGPLFFSFAYFGIRGVWPGLIWIIGAGIYLLALPLMLGVRRRVPPTAAAGE
;
A
#
# COMPACT_ATOMS: atom_id res chain seq x y z
N MET A 1 2.26 17.31 0.98
CA MET A 1 3.48 17.70 1.74
C MET A 1 4.57 18.25 0.84
N GLY A 2 4.92 17.59 -0.28
CA GLY A 2 6.07 17.99 -1.09
C GLY A 2 6.09 19.45 -1.58
N VAL A 3 4.91 20.02 -1.89
CA VAL A 3 4.74 21.40 -2.34
C VAL A 3 4.01 22.29 -1.31
N ILE A 4 3.78 21.79 -0.10
CA ILE A 4 3.02 22.55 0.91
C ILE A 4 3.92 23.65 1.47
N THR A 5 3.45 24.89 1.38
CA THR A 5 4.13 26.08 1.90
C THR A 5 3.55 26.56 3.24
N GLN A 6 2.32 26.15 3.57
CA GLN A 6 1.62 26.57 4.79
C GLN A 6 1.20 25.34 5.62
N GLY A 7 1.66 25.30 6.88
CA GLY A 7 1.49 24.12 7.74
C GLY A 7 0.04 23.75 8.04
N TRP A 8 -0.90 24.70 8.02
CA TRP A 8 -2.30 24.42 8.31
C TRP A 8 -2.98 23.55 7.23
N ILE A 9 -2.45 23.52 6.00
CA ILE A 9 -2.95 22.67 4.90
C ILE A 9 -2.85 21.18 5.28
N VAL A 10 -1.94 20.81 6.17
CA VAL A 10 -1.81 19.44 6.68
C VAL A 10 -3.10 18.97 7.36
N PHE A 11 -3.77 19.84 8.12
CA PHE A 11 -5.02 19.49 8.80
C PHE A 11 -6.16 19.27 7.80
N LEU A 12 -6.19 20.01 6.70
CA LEU A 12 -7.16 19.76 5.63
C LEU A 12 -6.93 18.44 4.90
N LEU A 13 -5.67 18.00 4.79
CA LEU A 13 -5.34 16.73 4.13
C LEU A 13 -5.47 15.52 5.06
N ALA A 14 -5.48 15.71 6.38
CA ALA A 14 -5.56 14.63 7.35
C ALA A 14 -6.74 13.66 7.12
N PRO A 15 -7.97 14.12 6.79
CA PRO A 15 -9.08 13.21 6.45
C PRO A 15 -8.77 12.32 5.24
N LEU A 16 -8.12 12.87 4.20
CA LEU A 16 -7.72 12.08 3.03
C LEU A 16 -6.66 11.03 3.38
N PHE A 17 -5.70 11.38 4.24
CA PHE A 17 -4.70 10.42 4.73
C PHE A 17 -5.35 9.32 5.60
N ALA A 18 -6.36 9.65 6.40
CA ALA A 18 -7.08 8.68 7.22
C ALA A 18 -7.76 7.59 6.38
N LEU A 19 -8.25 7.93 5.17
CA LEU A 19 -8.79 6.95 4.23
C LEU A 19 -7.75 5.91 3.79
N GLY A 20 -6.45 6.24 3.81
CA GLY A 20 -5.38 5.28 3.52
C GLY A 20 -5.38 4.07 4.45
N GLY A 21 -5.93 4.18 5.65
CA GLY A 21 -5.99 3.09 6.64
C GLY A 21 -6.87 1.91 6.24
N ILE A 22 -7.79 2.08 5.28
CA ILE A 22 -8.71 1.00 4.85
C ILE A 22 -8.09 0.05 3.81
N GLY A 23 -6.95 0.43 3.20
CA GLY A 23 -6.37 -0.32 2.09
C GLY A 23 -5.92 -1.74 2.48
N MET A 24 -5.23 -1.87 3.61
CA MET A 24 -4.76 -3.18 4.11
C MET A 24 -5.89 -4.16 4.43
N PRO A 25 -6.90 -3.82 5.25
CA PRO A 25 -8.01 -4.74 5.53
C PRO A 25 -8.83 -5.06 4.27
N ALA A 26 -9.00 -4.10 3.33
CA ALA A 26 -9.67 -4.37 2.06
C ALA A 26 -8.89 -5.38 1.20
N LEU A 27 -7.56 -5.23 1.08
CA LEU A 27 -6.72 -6.18 0.35
C LEU A 27 -6.69 -7.56 1.02
N GLN A 28 -6.65 -7.60 2.36
CA GLN A 28 -6.75 -8.85 3.10
C GLN A 28 -8.10 -9.54 2.82
N SER A 29 -9.22 -8.81 2.88
CA SER A 29 -10.54 -9.38 2.58
C SER A 29 -10.63 -9.92 1.15
N LEU A 30 -10.00 -9.27 0.17
CA LEU A 30 -10.02 -9.73 -1.23
C LEU A 30 -9.12 -10.94 -1.47
N THR A 31 -8.03 -11.10 -0.71
CA THR A 31 -7.06 -12.18 -0.91
C THR A 31 -7.47 -13.44 -0.13
N THR A 32 -8.10 -13.30 1.03
CA THR A 32 -8.59 -14.46 1.81
C THR A 32 -9.71 -15.21 1.11
N THR A 33 -10.52 -14.55 0.27
CA THR A 33 -11.55 -15.21 -0.56
C THR A 33 -10.96 -16.06 -1.70
N GLN A 34 -9.66 -15.92 -1.99
CA GLN A 34 -8.99 -16.65 -3.07
C GLN A 34 -8.32 -17.95 -2.61
N VAL A 35 -8.36 -18.24 -1.31
CA VAL A 35 -7.73 -19.43 -0.71
C VAL A 35 -8.72 -20.15 0.20
N SER A 36 -8.58 -21.47 0.32
CA SER A 36 -9.36 -22.28 1.26
C SER A 36 -8.95 -22.02 2.72
N ALA A 37 -9.81 -22.38 3.67
CA ALA A 37 -9.59 -22.14 5.10
C ALA A 37 -8.26 -22.74 5.62
N ASP A 38 -7.85 -23.91 5.12
CA ASP A 38 -6.61 -24.58 5.48
C ASP A 38 -5.34 -23.86 4.99
N LYS A 39 -5.48 -22.88 4.07
CA LYS A 39 -4.37 -22.08 3.52
C LYS A 39 -4.33 -20.64 4.03
N GLN A 40 -5.31 -20.20 4.82
CA GLN A 40 -5.34 -18.82 5.32
C GLN A 40 -4.13 -18.48 6.19
N GLY A 41 -3.64 -19.42 7.00
CA GLY A 41 -2.43 -19.21 7.80
C GLY A 41 -1.18 -18.98 6.93
N GLN A 42 -1.06 -19.69 5.79
CA GLN A 42 0.04 -19.49 4.84
C GLN A 42 -0.06 -18.13 4.15
N LEU A 43 -1.27 -17.75 3.70
CA LEU A 43 -1.51 -16.44 3.11
C LEU A 43 -1.15 -15.29 4.07
N GLN A 44 -1.62 -15.36 5.32
CA GLN A 44 -1.31 -14.35 6.33
C GLN A 44 0.19 -14.35 6.68
N GLY A 45 0.84 -15.51 6.70
CA GLY A 45 2.29 -15.61 6.85
C GLY A 45 3.04 -14.85 5.75
N VAL A 46 2.67 -15.05 4.48
CA VAL A 46 3.27 -14.33 3.34
C VAL A 46 3.02 -12.83 3.45
N LEU A 47 1.79 -12.40 3.75
CA LEU A 47 1.46 -10.98 3.92
C LEU A 47 2.26 -10.36 5.07
N ALA A 48 2.37 -11.04 6.21
CA ALA A 48 3.15 -10.58 7.36
C ALA A 48 4.66 -10.50 7.04
N SER A 49 5.20 -11.47 6.30
CA SER A 49 6.59 -11.45 5.84
C SER A 49 6.86 -10.29 4.88
N LEU A 50 5.96 -10.01 3.93
CA LEU A 50 6.07 -8.86 3.03
C LEU A 50 6.03 -7.52 3.78
N VAL A 51 5.12 -7.39 4.75
CA VAL A 51 5.05 -6.20 5.63
C VAL A 51 6.33 -6.05 6.44
N SER A 52 6.86 -7.14 6.99
CA SER A 52 8.12 -7.12 7.76
C SER A 52 9.30 -6.71 6.89
N LEU A 53 9.37 -7.22 5.66
CA LEU A 53 10.39 -6.82 4.69
C LEU A 53 10.29 -5.33 4.38
N ALA A 54 9.08 -4.83 4.08
CA ALA A 54 8.84 -3.41 3.85
C ALA A 54 9.19 -2.55 5.07
N ALA A 55 8.95 -3.04 6.30
CA ALA A 55 9.26 -2.34 7.54
C ALA A 55 10.77 -2.26 7.82
N ILE A 56 11.57 -3.20 7.31
CA ILE A 56 13.04 -3.14 7.40
C ILE A 56 13.60 -2.21 6.32
N PHE A 57 13.22 -2.43 5.07
CA PHE A 57 13.78 -1.71 3.93
C PHE A 57 13.26 -0.28 3.80
N GLY A 58 12.00 -0.04 4.17
CA GLY A 58 11.34 1.25 4.04
C GLY A 58 12.07 2.36 4.78
N PRO A 59 12.29 2.28 6.10
CA PRO A 59 12.99 3.29 6.86
C PRO A 59 14.41 3.55 6.34
N LEU A 60 15.13 2.50 5.94
CA LEU A 60 16.48 2.63 5.36
C LEU A 60 16.43 3.41 4.05
N PHE A 61 15.61 2.97 3.10
CA PHE A 61 15.44 3.62 1.79
C PHE A 61 15.05 5.09 1.94
N PHE A 62 14.00 5.39 2.72
CA PHE A 62 13.53 6.76 2.90
C PHE A 62 14.53 7.62 3.66
N SER A 63 15.29 7.07 4.60
CA SER A 63 16.35 7.82 5.30
C SER A 63 17.48 8.20 4.34
N PHE A 64 18.03 7.24 3.59
CA PHE A 64 19.09 7.51 2.62
C PHE A 64 18.63 8.51 1.55
N ALA A 65 17.43 8.30 0.99
CA ALA A 65 16.87 9.20 -0.01
C ALA A 65 16.68 10.61 0.55
N TYR A 66 16.10 10.74 1.76
CA TYR A 66 15.87 12.04 2.39
C TYR A 66 17.18 12.78 2.64
N PHE A 67 18.19 12.15 3.24
CA PHE A 67 19.47 12.81 3.48
C PHE A 67 20.20 13.19 2.18
N GLY A 68 20.03 12.42 1.11
CA GLY A 68 20.58 12.74 -0.21
C GLY A 68 19.93 13.96 -0.89
N ILE A 69 18.62 14.18 -0.67
CA ILE A 69 17.85 15.21 -1.41
C ILE A 69 17.42 16.42 -0.57
N ARG A 70 17.52 16.34 0.76
CA ARG A 70 17.01 17.38 1.67
C ARG A 70 17.64 18.76 1.45
N GLY A 71 18.88 18.82 0.95
CA GLY A 71 19.57 20.08 0.67
C GLY A 71 19.07 20.79 -0.59
N VAL A 72 18.41 20.07 -1.50
CA VAL A 72 17.84 20.61 -2.74
C VAL A 72 16.37 20.97 -2.53
N TRP A 73 15.58 19.98 -2.11
CA TRP A 73 14.16 20.16 -1.86
C TRP A 73 13.66 19.08 -0.90
N PRO A 74 13.47 19.41 0.39
CA PRO A 74 12.99 18.45 1.39
C PRO A 74 11.65 17.80 1.00
N GLY A 75 10.80 18.53 0.28
CA GLY A 75 9.50 18.06 -0.16
C GLY A 75 9.56 16.93 -1.20
N LEU A 76 10.68 16.76 -1.90
CA LEU A 76 10.85 15.75 -2.93
C LEU A 76 10.66 14.32 -2.40
N ILE A 77 10.95 14.07 -1.11
CA ILE A 77 10.75 12.75 -0.49
C ILE A 77 9.29 12.28 -0.54
N TRP A 78 8.35 13.22 -0.44
CA TRP A 78 6.92 12.95 -0.53
C TRP A 78 6.48 12.63 -1.95
N ILE A 79 7.13 13.24 -2.95
CA ILE A 79 6.89 12.95 -4.37
C ILE A 79 7.43 11.56 -4.72
N ILE A 80 8.60 11.18 -4.20
CA ILE A 80 9.15 9.82 -4.35
C ILE A 80 8.18 8.80 -3.75
N GLY A 81 7.69 9.04 -2.54
CA GLY A 81 6.68 8.17 -1.91
C GLY A 81 5.41 8.03 -2.74
N ALA A 82 4.88 9.14 -3.27
CA ALA A 82 3.75 9.10 -4.20
C ALA A 82 4.07 8.30 -5.47
N GLY A 83 5.26 8.45 -6.04
CA GLY A 83 5.73 7.67 -7.20
C GLY A 83 5.74 6.17 -6.94
N ILE A 84 6.22 5.74 -5.76
CA ILE A 84 6.19 4.32 -5.36
C ILE A 84 4.76 3.79 -5.30
N TYR A 85 3.81 4.55 -4.73
CA TYR A 85 2.40 4.17 -4.75
C TYR A 85 1.82 4.08 -6.17
N LEU A 86 2.22 4.98 -7.08
CA LEU A 86 1.77 4.92 -8.48
C LEU A 86 2.26 3.65 -9.19
N LEU A 87 3.44 3.13 -8.85
CA LEU A 87 3.93 1.85 -9.39
C LEU A 87 3.05 0.65 -9.01
N ALA A 88 2.27 0.76 -7.93
CA ALA A 88 1.30 -0.28 -7.57
C ALA A 88 0.06 -0.28 -8.49
N LEU A 89 -0.25 0.82 -9.17
CA LEU A 89 -1.45 0.93 -10.01
C LEU A 89 -1.41 -0.01 -11.23
N PRO A 90 -0.34 -0.07 -12.05
CA PRO A 90 -0.26 -1.03 -13.16
C PRO A 90 -0.38 -2.49 -12.68
N LEU A 91 0.21 -2.80 -11.52
CA LEU A 91 0.11 -4.13 -10.92
C LEU A 91 -1.35 -4.45 -10.57
N MET A 92 -2.05 -3.53 -9.90
CA MET A 92 -3.46 -3.69 -9.55
C MET A 92 -4.37 -3.82 -10.78
N LEU A 93 -4.12 -3.03 -11.82
CA LEU A 93 -4.88 -3.09 -13.08
C LEU A 93 -4.61 -4.38 -13.87
N GLY A 94 -3.42 -4.97 -13.71
CA GLY A 94 -3.03 -6.24 -14.33
C GLY A 94 -3.58 -7.48 -13.63
N VAL A 95 -4.11 -7.37 -12.40
CA VAL A 95 -4.70 -8.52 -11.69
C VAL A 95 -6.05 -8.88 -12.32
N ARG A 96 -6.06 -9.97 -13.08
CA ARG A 96 -7.28 -10.53 -13.68
C ARG A 96 -8.19 -11.05 -12.56
N ARG A 97 -9.35 -10.41 -12.37
CA ARG A 97 -10.36 -10.87 -11.40
C ARG A 97 -10.82 -12.28 -11.79
N ARG A 98 -10.43 -13.30 -11.01
CA ARG A 98 -11.06 -14.62 -11.12
C ARG A 98 -12.44 -14.49 -10.47
N VAL A 99 -13.49 -14.57 -11.28
CA VAL A 99 -14.85 -14.76 -10.79
C VAL A 99 -14.88 -16.15 -10.17
N PRO A 100 -15.17 -16.31 -8.87
CA PRO A 100 -15.41 -17.63 -8.29
C PRO A 100 -16.48 -18.32 -9.13
N PRO A 101 -16.34 -19.59 -9.51
CA PRO A 101 -17.43 -20.31 -10.16
C PRO A 101 -18.65 -20.15 -9.26
N THR A 102 -19.66 -19.43 -9.77
CA THR A 102 -20.99 -19.41 -9.19
C THR A 102 -21.34 -20.85 -8.88
N ALA A 103 -21.98 -21.10 -7.74
CA ALA A 103 -22.56 -22.38 -7.35
C ALA A 103 -23.55 -22.89 -8.42
N ALA A 104 -23.03 -23.30 -9.58
CA ALA A 104 -23.70 -23.92 -10.70
C ALA A 104 -23.72 -25.43 -10.43
N ALA A 105 -24.34 -25.79 -9.32
CA ALA A 105 -24.78 -27.14 -8.95
C ALA A 105 -25.65 -27.00 -7.69
N GLY A 106 -26.64 -26.13 -7.77
CA GLY A 106 -27.73 -26.01 -6.82
C GLY A 106 -29.04 -26.17 -7.59
N GLU A 107 -29.21 -27.34 -8.21
CA GLU A 107 -30.46 -28.02 -8.57
C GLU A 107 -30.12 -29.44 -9.06
#